data_AF-A0A8S0WPI2-F1
#
_entry.id   AF-A0A8S0WPI2-F1
#
_cell.length_a   1.000
_cell.length_b   1.000
_cell.length_c   1.000
_cell.angle_alpha   90.00
_cell.angle_beta   90.00
_cell.angle_gamma   90.00
#
_symmetry.space_group_name_H-M   'P 1'
#
loop_
_entity.id
_entity.type
_entity.pdbx_description
1 polymer ?
#
loop_
_entity_poly.entity_id
_entity_poly.type
_entity_poly.pdbx_seq_one_letter_code
_entity_poly.pdbx_strand_id
1 'polypeptide(L)'
;MATSEAKYPVSKDFMKKRFEEDRKFAFENYVSLYHVCFKPATAPGPYGRKSSSFFHKQGVNECKERLERWTTETVRAGAEKELPDDMLEYGLRLASGTPATCDAEAAYDIFTKIIGDAAQPASARAIAANLTFMLIRRKICALEEQGSTEAEAADRVDNYGKAFALIEISAMFGLFAWCGLYLVQVQERRVEGCAPKNWLEGTANLRKAYDAFREETGTQRMISTMCSVCDKTVKLKRCGGHCPQEKKPRYCGHACQKADWPKHRRWCKPEKGSVDSDEEWTTDSEREDWEYSSGDEL
;
A
#
# COMPACT_ATOMS: atom_id res chain seq x y z
N MET A 1 3.68 39.47 5.36
CA MET A 1 3.43 38.01 5.22
C MET A 1 4.27 37.32 6.27
N ALA A 2 3.66 36.81 7.35
CA ALA A 2 4.38 36.09 8.39
C ALA A 2 4.68 34.67 7.88
N THR A 3 5.95 34.36 7.67
CA THR A 3 6.41 32.98 7.44
C THR A 3 6.13 32.20 8.72
N SER A 4 5.23 31.21 8.66
CA SER A 4 5.00 30.32 9.79
C SER A 4 6.26 29.50 10.02
N GLU A 5 7.02 29.82 11.07
CA GLU A 5 8.13 28.97 11.51
C GLU A 5 7.59 27.57 11.82
N ALA A 6 8.17 26.56 11.18
CA ALA A 6 7.83 25.16 11.42
C ALA A 6 8.11 24.83 12.89
N LYS A 7 7.04 24.66 13.67
CA LYS A 7 7.10 24.68 15.15
C LYS A 7 7.90 23.56 15.80
N TYR A 8 8.33 22.53 15.07
CA TYR A 8 9.09 21.42 15.65
C TYR A 8 10.03 20.80 14.61
N PRO A 9 11.34 21.10 14.63
CA PRO A 9 12.30 20.33 13.85
C PRO A 9 12.31 18.90 14.39
N VAL A 10 11.92 17.94 13.55
CA VAL A 10 12.00 16.51 13.87
C VAL A 10 13.49 16.15 13.90
N SER A 11 14.05 16.06 15.10
CA SER A 11 15.44 15.60 15.30
C SER A 11 15.63 14.23 14.64
N LYS A 12 16.82 13.96 14.08
CA LYS A 12 17.19 12.64 13.55
C LYS A 12 17.01 11.52 14.60
N ASP A 13 17.10 11.88 15.88
CA ASP A 13 16.90 10.96 17.00
C ASP A 13 15.47 10.93 17.55
N PHE A 14 14.53 11.69 16.97
CA PHE A 14 13.16 11.80 17.48
C PHE A 14 12.50 10.43 17.64
N MET A 15 12.61 9.57 16.63
CA MET A 15 12.01 8.23 16.66
C MET A 15 12.70 7.35 17.70
N LYS A 16 14.03 7.36 17.75
CA LYS A 16 14.81 6.56 18.70
C LYS A 16 14.46 6.94 20.14
N LYS A 17 14.52 8.24 20.46
CA LYS A 17 14.16 8.78 21.77
C LYS A 17 12.72 8.43 22.14
N ARG A 18 11.79 8.54 21.20
CA ARG A 18 10.38 8.21 21.45
C ARG A 18 10.14 6.72 21.69
N PHE A 19 10.88 5.83 21.02
CA PHE A 19 10.82 4.39 21.30
C PHE A 19 11.36 4.04 22.68
N GLU A 20 12.41 4.72 23.14
CA GLU A 20 12.99 4.54 24.47
C GLU A 20 12.09 5.10 25.58
N GLU A 21 11.47 6.26 25.36
CA GLU A 21 10.65 6.97 26.36
C GLU A 21 9.20 6.45 26.44
N ASP A 22 8.64 5.95 25.33
CA ASP A 22 7.23 5.56 25.23
C ASP A 22 7.09 4.11 24.74
N ARG A 23 7.01 3.18 25.70
CA ARG A 23 6.79 1.74 25.44
C ARG A 23 5.49 1.47 24.69
N LYS A 24 4.45 2.29 24.89
CA LYS A 24 3.17 2.12 24.19
C LYS A 24 3.34 2.48 22.72
N PHE A 25 4.03 3.59 22.43
CA PHE A 25 4.36 3.97 21.06
C PHE A 25 5.23 2.91 20.34
N ALA A 26 6.23 2.36 21.03
CA ALA A 26 7.05 1.27 20.49
C ALA A 26 6.21 0.04 20.13
N PHE A 27 5.31 -0.37 21.03
CA PHE A 27 4.41 -1.50 20.79
C PHE A 27 3.41 -1.21 19.65
N GLU A 28 2.82 -0.02 19.59
CA GLU A 28 1.94 0.38 18.47
C GLU A 28 2.68 0.33 17.13
N ASN A 29 3.96 0.73 17.12
CA ASN A 29 4.79 0.63 15.93
C ASN A 29 5.14 -0.84 15.58
N TYR A 30 5.39 -1.71 16.56
CA TYR A 30 5.53 -3.15 16.33
C TYR A 30 4.29 -3.74 15.65
N VAL A 31 3.09 -3.46 16.19
CA VAL A 31 1.81 -3.89 15.62
C VAL A 31 1.65 -3.34 14.19
N SER A 32 1.96 -2.07 13.97
CA SER A 32 1.88 -1.45 12.64
C SER A 32 2.78 -2.15 11.62
N LEU A 33 4.07 -2.36 11.95
CA LEU A 33 5.01 -3.07 11.08
C LEU A 33 4.55 -4.51 10.80
N TYR A 34 4.07 -5.22 11.82
CA TYR A 34 3.52 -6.57 11.67
C TYR A 34 2.35 -6.59 10.68
N HIS A 35 1.34 -5.74 10.88
CA HIS A 35 0.19 -5.71 9.99
C HIS A 35 0.52 -5.27 8.57
N VAL A 36 1.38 -4.27 8.41
CA VAL A 36 1.71 -3.70 7.11
C VAL A 36 2.60 -4.64 6.29
N CYS A 37 3.43 -5.47 6.93
CA CYS A 37 4.43 -6.27 6.23
C CYS A 37 4.08 -7.76 6.14
N PHE A 38 3.23 -8.29 7.03
CA PHE A 38 2.89 -9.72 7.06
C PHE A 38 1.53 -10.03 6.43
N LYS A 39 0.68 -9.01 6.20
CA LYS A 39 -0.68 -9.20 5.67
C LYS A 39 -0.79 -8.65 4.23
N PRO A 40 -1.52 -9.33 3.34
CA PRO A 40 -1.74 -8.84 1.98
C PRO A 40 -2.52 -7.52 2.01
N ALA A 41 -2.35 -6.67 0.99
CA ALA A 41 -3.04 -5.39 0.85
C ALA A 41 -4.57 -5.53 0.77
N THR A 42 -5.05 -6.71 0.38
CA THR A 42 -6.47 -7.06 0.31
C THR A 42 -7.07 -7.36 1.68
N ALA A 43 -6.24 -7.69 2.68
CA ALA A 43 -6.69 -7.85 4.05
C ALA A 43 -7.19 -6.49 4.59
N PRO A 44 -8.22 -6.48 5.45
CA PRO A 44 -8.69 -5.27 6.11
C PRO A 44 -7.50 -4.52 6.74
N GLY A 45 -7.17 -3.36 6.18
CA GLY A 45 -6.08 -2.55 6.70
C GLY A 45 -6.41 -2.05 8.11
N PRO A 46 -5.39 -1.73 8.93
CA PRO A 46 -5.61 -1.14 10.27
C PRO A 46 -6.43 0.16 10.23
N TYR A 47 -6.53 0.81 9.07
CA TYR A 47 -7.20 2.11 8.89
C TYR A 47 -8.42 2.07 7.93
N GLY A 48 -8.99 0.90 7.65
CA GLY A 48 -10.18 0.78 6.79
C GLY A 48 -11.45 1.41 7.41
N ARG A 49 -12.26 2.12 6.59
CA ARG A 49 -13.44 2.90 7.01
C ARG A 49 -14.54 2.11 7.74
N LYS A 50 -14.61 0.77 7.66
CA LYS A 50 -15.74 -0.02 8.20
C LYS A 50 -15.36 -1.16 9.16
N SER A 51 -14.10 -1.34 9.56
CA SER A 51 -13.74 -2.39 10.53
C SER A 51 -12.40 -2.17 11.26
N SER A 52 -11.96 -0.92 11.41
CA SER A 52 -10.65 -0.64 12.01
C SER A 52 -10.55 -1.11 13.46
N SER A 53 -11.63 -1.17 14.25
CA SER A 53 -11.51 -1.53 15.67
C SER A 53 -11.34 -3.03 15.93
N PHE A 54 -12.07 -3.90 15.22
CA PHE A 54 -12.05 -5.34 15.50
C PHE A 54 -10.76 -6.01 15.03
N PHE A 55 -10.38 -5.82 13.75
CA PHE A 55 -9.15 -6.41 13.21
C PHE A 55 -7.89 -5.83 13.86
N HIS A 56 -7.95 -4.57 14.27
CA HIS A 56 -6.88 -3.98 15.06
C HIS A 56 -6.79 -4.62 16.45
N LYS A 57 -7.92 -4.83 17.16
CA LYS A 57 -7.92 -5.52 18.46
C LYS A 57 -7.36 -6.94 18.36
N GLN A 58 -7.82 -7.72 17.37
CA GLN A 58 -7.34 -9.09 17.17
C GLN A 58 -5.85 -9.12 16.89
N GLY A 59 -5.36 -8.25 16.00
CA GLY A 59 -3.94 -8.22 15.69
C GLY A 59 -3.06 -7.64 16.80
N VAL A 60 -3.58 -6.71 17.60
CA VAL A 60 -2.92 -6.28 18.84
C VAL A 60 -2.78 -7.45 19.82
N ASN A 61 -3.83 -8.25 19.99
CA ASN A 61 -3.77 -9.43 20.87
C ASN A 61 -2.80 -10.48 20.33
N GLU A 62 -2.83 -10.75 19.01
CA GLU A 62 -1.89 -11.62 18.32
C GLU A 62 -0.42 -11.19 18.58
N CYS A 63 -0.12 -9.89 18.46
CA CYS A 63 1.20 -9.37 18.77
C CYS A 63 1.58 -9.52 20.25
N LYS A 64 0.64 -9.32 21.19
CA LYS A 64 0.90 -9.54 22.63
C LYS A 64 1.23 -11.01 22.92
N GLU A 65 0.40 -11.93 22.43
CA GLU A 65 0.60 -13.36 22.60
C GLU A 65 1.94 -13.82 22.02
N ARG A 66 2.36 -13.27 20.87
CA ARG A 66 3.69 -13.53 20.28
C ARG A 66 4.83 -13.05 21.19
N LEU A 67 4.73 -11.83 21.72
CA LEU A 67 5.73 -11.26 22.62
C LEU A 67 5.80 -11.99 23.97
N GLU A 68 4.67 -12.49 24.48
CA GLU A 68 4.60 -13.29 25.71
C GLU A 68 5.17 -14.71 25.49
N ARG A 69 4.92 -15.31 24.33
CA ARG A 69 5.37 -16.67 24.00
C ARG A 69 6.88 -16.76 23.81
N TRP A 70 7.51 -15.73 23.25
CA TRP A 70 8.93 -15.77 22.89
C TRP A 70 9.71 -14.59 23.50
N THR A 71 10.64 -14.90 24.40
CA THR A 71 11.53 -13.89 24.98
C THR A 71 12.51 -13.34 23.95
N THR A 72 12.99 -12.12 24.13
CA THR A 72 13.94 -11.49 23.19
C THR A 72 15.23 -12.29 23.08
N GLU A 73 15.68 -12.90 24.17
CA GLU A 73 16.88 -13.72 24.22
C GLU A 73 16.72 -15.00 23.41
N THR A 74 15.55 -15.64 23.48
CA THR A 74 15.25 -16.86 22.72
C THR A 74 15.22 -16.56 21.22
N VAL A 75 14.49 -15.52 20.82
CA VAL A 75 14.41 -15.11 19.42
C VAL A 75 15.78 -14.67 18.90
N ARG A 76 16.55 -13.91 19.70
CA ARG A 76 17.92 -13.52 19.33
C ARG A 76 18.81 -14.74 19.10
N ALA A 77 18.80 -15.72 20.01
CA ALA A 77 19.60 -16.94 19.86
C ALA A 77 19.19 -17.77 18.63
N GLY A 78 17.91 -17.74 18.25
CA GLY A 78 17.44 -18.32 16.99
C GLY A 78 17.89 -17.55 15.75
N ALA A 79 17.86 -16.22 15.81
CA ALA A 79 18.35 -15.34 14.75
C ALA A 79 19.87 -15.49 14.52
N GLU A 80 20.64 -15.68 15.59
CA GLU A 80 22.09 -15.98 15.53
C GLU A 80 22.38 -17.33 14.85
N LYS A 81 21.41 -18.26 14.87
CA LYS A 81 21.44 -19.54 14.15
C LYS A 81 20.81 -19.45 12.76
N GLU A 82 20.49 -18.25 12.29
CA GLU A 82 19.90 -17.97 10.99
C GLU A 82 18.55 -18.67 10.74
N LEU A 83 17.77 -18.89 11.82
CA LEU A 83 16.42 -19.42 11.69
C LEU A 83 15.50 -18.32 11.12
N PRO A 84 14.82 -18.53 9.97
CA PRO A 84 14.15 -17.46 9.23
C PRO A 84 13.12 -16.68 10.06
N ASP A 85 12.26 -17.40 10.81
CA ASP A 85 11.21 -16.81 11.63
C ASP A 85 11.78 -15.99 12.79
N ASP A 86 12.86 -16.47 13.41
CA ASP A 86 13.55 -15.77 14.49
C ASP A 86 14.32 -14.55 13.99
N MET A 87 14.93 -14.63 12.80
CA MET A 87 15.57 -13.47 12.16
C MET A 87 14.54 -12.37 11.86
N LEU A 88 13.38 -12.72 11.29
CA LEU A 88 12.29 -11.78 11.02
C LEU A 88 11.77 -11.14 12.30
N GLU A 89 11.47 -11.95 13.31
CA GLU A 89 10.97 -11.48 14.60
C GLU A 89 12.01 -10.61 15.31
N TYR A 90 13.28 -11.01 15.36
CA TYR A 90 14.32 -10.22 16.01
C TYR A 90 14.56 -8.89 15.30
N GLY A 91 14.65 -8.91 13.97
CA GLY A 91 14.74 -7.69 13.16
C GLY A 91 13.54 -6.77 13.38
N LEU A 92 12.33 -7.33 13.49
CA LEU A 92 11.12 -6.55 13.80
C LEU A 92 11.19 -5.88 15.18
N ARG A 93 11.67 -6.60 16.21
CA ARG A 93 11.86 -6.06 17.56
C ARG A 93 12.88 -4.93 17.58
N LEU A 94 13.99 -5.08 16.85
CA LEU A 94 15.01 -4.03 16.70
C LEU A 94 14.47 -2.81 15.93
N ALA A 95 13.70 -3.03 14.85
CA ALA A 95 13.09 -1.96 14.06
C ALA A 95 12.01 -1.16 14.80
N SER A 96 11.37 -1.78 15.81
CA SER A 96 10.28 -1.17 16.58
C SER A 96 10.66 -0.72 17.99
N GLY A 97 11.78 -1.20 18.54
CA GLY A 97 12.12 -1.00 19.94
C GLY A 97 11.22 -1.79 20.90
N THR A 98 10.74 -2.99 20.53
CA THR A 98 9.78 -3.76 21.35
C THR A 98 10.05 -5.26 21.31
N PRO A 99 10.45 -5.93 22.41
CA PRO A 99 10.94 -5.40 23.68
C PRO A 99 12.47 -5.12 23.65
N ALA A 100 13.10 -5.16 22.48
CA ALA A 100 14.52 -4.85 22.31
C ALA A 100 14.77 -3.34 22.24
N THR A 101 16.00 -2.89 22.47
CA THR A 101 16.41 -1.52 22.17
C THR A 101 16.27 -1.27 20.67
N CYS A 102 15.75 -0.10 20.28
CA CYS A 102 15.59 0.24 18.87
C CYS A 102 16.96 0.37 18.19
N ASP A 103 17.18 -0.43 17.14
CA ASP A 103 18.36 -0.39 16.29
C ASP A 103 17.95 -0.66 14.84
N ALA A 104 17.73 0.42 14.09
CA ALA A 104 17.21 0.34 12.73
C ALA A 104 18.25 -0.16 11.73
N GLU A 105 19.55 0.07 11.97
CA GLU A 105 20.61 -0.40 11.08
C GLU A 105 20.84 -1.90 11.28
N ALA A 106 20.91 -2.38 12.53
CA ALA A 106 20.98 -3.82 12.79
C ALA A 106 19.75 -4.57 12.24
N ALA A 107 18.54 -3.99 12.36
CA ALA A 107 17.36 -4.55 11.73
C ALA A 107 17.47 -4.61 10.19
N TYR A 108 17.98 -3.54 9.57
CA TYR A 108 18.20 -3.48 8.13
C TYR A 108 19.18 -4.57 7.66
N ASP A 109 20.28 -4.77 8.38
CA ASP A 109 21.28 -5.79 8.07
C ASP A 109 20.69 -7.21 8.15
N ILE A 110 19.89 -7.49 9.19
CA ILE A 110 19.19 -8.78 9.31
C ILE A 110 18.26 -9.01 8.12
N PHE A 111 17.42 -8.03 7.77
CA PHE A 111 16.46 -8.21 6.68
C PHE A 111 17.14 -8.34 5.32
N THR A 112 18.17 -7.55 5.04
CA THR A 112 18.93 -7.65 3.79
C THR A 112 19.66 -8.98 3.65
N LYS A 113 20.16 -9.52 4.76
CA LYS A 113 20.69 -10.89 4.81
C LYS A 113 19.64 -11.93 4.41
N ILE A 114 18.42 -11.86 4.96
CA ILE A 114 17.32 -12.77 4.58
C ILE A 114 17.00 -12.64 3.08
N ILE A 115 16.90 -11.42 2.56
CA ILE A 115 16.53 -11.16 1.16
C ILE A 115 17.57 -11.73 0.19
N GLY A 116 18.85 -11.57 0.50
CA GLY A 116 19.98 -11.98 -0.34
C GLY A 116 20.30 -13.48 -0.30
N ASP A 117 19.89 -14.18 0.76
CA ASP A 117 20.14 -15.61 0.91
C ASP A 117 19.07 -16.45 0.17
N ALA A 118 19.50 -17.15 -0.87
CA ALA A 118 18.63 -18.00 -1.67
C ALA A 118 18.15 -19.27 -0.94
N ALA A 119 18.79 -19.65 0.18
CA ALA A 119 18.36 -20.75 1.02
C ALA A 119 17.13 -20.39 1.88
N GLN A 120 16.86 -19.09 2.07
CA GLN A 120 15.74 -18.63 2.88
C GLN A 120 14.39 -18.89 2.18
N PRO A 121 13.32 -19.22 2.92
CA PRO A 121 12.00 -19.40 2.37
C PRO A 121 11.50 -18.16 1.61
N ALA A 122 10.83 -18.37 0.47
CA ALA A 122 10.27 -17.29 -0.35
C ALA A 122 9.38 -16.32 0.46
N SER A 123 8.55 -16.85 1.37
CA SER A 123 7.71 -16.05 2.28
C SER A 123 8.53 -15.16 3.20
N ALA A 124 9.62 -15.69 3.77
CA ALA A 124 10.49 -14.93 4.67
C ALA A 124 11.19 -13.80 3.91
N ARG A 125 11.67 -14.07 2.70
CA ARG A 125 12.27 -13.07 1.81
C ARG A 125 11.28 -11.96 1.44
N ALA A 126 10.03 -12.31 1.19
CA ALA A 126 8.97 -11.33 0.90
C ALA A 126 8.67 -10.41 2.10
N ILE A 127 8.52 -10.99 3.28
CA ILE A 127 8.26 -10.24 4.53
C ILE A 127 9.46 -9.35 4.86
N ALA A 128 10.68 -9.87 4.77
CA ALA A 128 11.91 -9.10 4.98
C ALA A 128 11.99 -7.91 4.02
N ALA A 129 11.66 -8.10 2.73
CA ALA A 129 11.65 -7.01 1.76
C ALA A 129 10.64 -5.90 2.12
N ASN A 130 9.45 -6.25 2.61
CA ASN A 130 8.47 -5.28 3.12
C ASN A 130 8.97 -4.53 4.36
N LEU A 131 9.63 -5.23 5.29
CA LEU A 131 10.19 -4.63 6.50
C LEU A 131 11.35 -3.68 6.17
N THR A 132 12.26 -4.09 5.28
CA THR A 132 13.34 -3.22 4.76
C THR A 132 12.77 -1.99 4.07
N PHE A 133 11.72 -2.14 3.26
CA PHE A 133 11.03 -1.01 2.66
C PHE A 133 10.52 -0.03 3.71
N MET A 134 9.92 -0.51 4.81
CA MET A 134 9.40 0.36 5.87
C MET A 134 10.52 1.15 6.56
N LEU A 135 11.73 0.60 6.69
CA LEU A 135 12.90 1.33 7.18
C LEU A 135 13.35 2.41 6.18
N ILE A 136 13.44 2.08 4.90
CA ILE A 136 13.79 3.06 3.84
C ILE A 136 12.74 4.17 3.76
N ARG A 137 11.45 3.83 3.87
CA ARG A 137 10.37 4.82 3.87
C ARG A 137 10.52 5.84 4.98
N ARG A 138 10.94 5.43 6.19
CA ARG A 138 11.24 6.36 7.29
C ARG A 138 12.37 7.33 6.90
N LYS A 139 13.43 6.83 6.25
CA LYS A 139 14.52 7.65 5.72
C LYS A 139 14.01 8.66 4.67
N ILE A 140 13.17 8.21 3.73
CA ILE A 140 12.52 9.09 2.73
C ILE A 140 11.69 10.20 3.39
N CYS A 141 10.83 9.85 4.36
CA CYS A 141 10.00 10.84 5.05
C CYS A 141 10.85 11.86 5.81
N ALA A 142 11.93 11.43 6.48
CA ALA A 142 12.83 12.34 7.17
C ALA A 142 13.54 13.32 6.20
N LEU A 143 13.92 12.85 5.01
CA LEU A 143 14.49 13.70 3.94
C LEU A 143 13.45 14.66 3.34
N GLU A 144 12.17 14.31 3.34
CA GLU A 144 11.08 15.17 2.87
C GLU A 144 10.78 16.30 3.86
N GLU A 145 10.87 16.04 5.17
CA GLU A 145 10.60 17.02 6.22
C GLU A 145 11.70 18.09 6.37
N GLN A 146 12.96 17.74 6.09
CA GLN A 146 14.10 18.65 6.30
C GLN A 146 14.23 19.75 5.22
N GLY A 147 13.46 19.67 4.12
CA GLY A 147 13.69 20.46 2.92
C GLY A 147 14.95 19.97 2.19
N SER A 148 14.92 19.85 0.86
CA SER A 148 16.02 19.20 0.14
C SER A 148 17.01 20.21 -0.42
N THR A 149 18.27 20.03 -0.04
CA THR A 149 19.42 20.34 -0.87
C THR A 149 19.45 19.43 -2.11
N GLU A 150 20.28 19.76 -3.10
CA GLU A 150 20.45 18.93 -4.30
C GLU A 150 21.01 17.52 -3.97
N ALA A 151 21.93 17.42 -3.01
CA ALA A 151 22.45 16.14 -2.54
C ALA A 151 21.36 15.26 -1.90
N GLU A 152 20.49 15.85 -1.08
CA GLU A 152 19.36 15.13 -0.47
C GLU A 152 18.27 14.75 -1.49
N ALA A 153 18.20 15.44 -2.64
CA ALA A 153 17.35 15.05 -3.75
C ALA A 153 17.87 13.77 -4.42
N ALA A 154 19.19 13.66 -4.62
CA ALA A 154 19.82 12.47 -5.18
C ALA A 154 19.65 11.25 -4.26
N ASP A 155 19.91 11.42 -2.95
CA ASP A 155 19.70 10.35 -1.95
C ASP A 155 18.24 9.90 -1.90
N ARG A 156 17.29 10.83 -2.05
CA ARG A 156 15.87 10.50 -2.11
C ARG A 156 15.54 9.65 -3.32
N VAL A 157 16.05 10.01 -4.50
CA VAL A 157 15.87 9.24 -5.74
C VAL A 157 16.42 7.82 -5.59
N ASP A 158 17.61 7.67 -5.02
CA ASP A 158 18.21 6.36 -4.74
C ASP A 158 17.36 5.53 -3.76
N ASN A 159 16.89 6.14 -2.67
CA ASN A 159 16.02 5.47 -1.72
C ASN A 159 14.68 5.03 -2.34
N TYR A 160 14.10 5.82 -3.24
CA TYR A 160 12.91 5.39 -3.99
C TYR A 160 13.23 4.20 -4.91
N GLY A 161 14.37 4.22 -5.63
CA GLY A 161 14.81 3.08 -6.45
C GLY A 161 14.95 1.79 -5.65
N LYS A 162 15.61 1.86 -4.49
CA LYS A 162 15.71 0.73 -3.55
C LYS A 162 14.35 0.28 -3.05
N ALA A 163 13.46 1.21 -2.72
CA ALA A 163 12.10 0.90 -2.28
C ALA A 163 11.32 0.13 -3.36
N PHE A 164 11.41 0.53 -4.63
CA PHE A 164 10.77 -0.20 -5.74
C PHE A 164 11.35 -1.60 -5.91
N ALA A 165 12.67 -1.76 -5.86
CA ALA A 165 13.32 -3.06 -5.96
C ALA A 165 12.86 -4.02 -4.84
N LEU A 166 12.75 -3.54 -3.60
CA LEU A 166 12.28 -4.34 -2.46
C LEU A 166 10.81 -4.77 -2.62
N ILE A 167 9.95 -3.85 -3.03
CA ILE A 167 8.54 -4.17 -3.24
C ILE A 167 8.35 -5.12 -4.43
N GLU A 168 9.16 -5.00 -5.48
CA GLU A 168 9.20 -5.96 -6.59
C GLU A 168 9.56 -7.37 -6.09
N ILE A 169 10.57 -7.49 -5.22
CA ILE A 169 10.94 -8.77 -4.59
C ILE A 169 9.77 -9.34 -3.78
N SER A 170 9.10 -8.50 -2.97
CA SER A 170 7.93 -8.95 -2.20
C SER A 170 6.80 -9.43 -3.10
N ALA A 171 6.50 -8.70 -4.17
CA ALA A 171 5.48 -9.07 -5.14
C ALA A 171 5.83 -10.35 -5.91
N MET A 172 7.11 -10.52 -6.27
CA MET A 172 7.64 -11.72 -6.93
C MET A 172 7.40 -12.98 -6.08
N PHE A 173 7.50 -12.87 -4.76
CA PHE A 173 7.20 -13.95 -3.82
C PHE A 173 5.74 -13.99 -3.35
N GLY A 174 4.83 -13.31 -4.06
CA GLY A 174 3.39 -13.41 -3.86
C GLY A 174 2.83 -12.57 -2.71
N LEU A 175 3.63 -11.70 -2.10
CA LEU A 175 3.17 -10.82 -1.02
C LEU A 175 3.09 -9.37 -1.51
N PHE A 176 1.91 -8.96 -1.96
CA PHE A 176 1.62 -7.55 -2.22
C PHE A 176 0.93 -6.95 -1.00
N ALA A 177 1.72 -6.27 -0.16
CA ALA A 177 1.25 -5.70 1.10
C ALA A 177 0.95 -4.19 0.99
N TRP A 178 0.44 -3.59 2.07
CA TRP A 178 0.02 -2.19 2.10
C TRP A 178 1.14 -1.20 1.76
N CYS A 179 2.39 -1.54 2.08
CA CYS A 179 3.58 -0.80 1.69
C CYS A 179 3.73 -0.68 0.17
N GLY A 180 3.56 -1.78 -0.57
CA GLY A 180 3.66 -1.78 -2.03
C GLY A 180 2.54 -0.96 -2.67
N LEU A 181 1.33 -1.07 -2.16
CA LEU A 181 0.20 -0.23 -2.58
C LEU A 181 0.50 1.26 -2.37
N TYR A 182 1.00 1.63 -1.19
CA TYR A 182 1.37 3.01 -0.89
C TYR A 182 2.42 3.55 -1.88
N LEU A 183 3.46 2.76 -2.17
CA LEU A 183 4.53 3.18 -3.08
C LEU A 183 4.02 3.42 -4.50
N VAL A 184 3.20 2.50 -5.03
CA VAL A 184 2.54 2.67 -6.34
C VAL A 184 1.64 3.90 -6.35
N GLN A 185 0.88 4.13 -5.28
CA GLN A 185 0.02 5.32 -5.18
C GLN A 185 0.82 6.62 -5.09
N VAL A 186 1.95 6.65 -4.38
CA VAL A 186 2.84 7.82 -4.37
C VAL A 186 3.35 8.11 -5.77
N GLN A 187 3.75 7.07 -6.52
CA GLN A 187 4.19 7.22 -7.90
C GLN A 187 3.08 7.72 -8.83
N GLU A 188 1.88 7.14 -8.74
CA GLU A 188 0.72 7.59 -9.51
C GLU A 188 0.31 9.03 -9.19
N ARG A 189 0.60 9.53 -7.99
CA ARG A 189 0.32 10.92 -7.63
C ARG A 189 1.34 11.91 -8.17
N ARG A 190 2.59 11.47 -8.42
CA ARG A 190 3.71 12.32 -8.85
C ARG A 190 3.70 12.62 -10.37
N VAL A 191 2.53 12.75 -10.97
CA VAL A 191 2.37 13.05 -12.40
C VAL A 191 2.83 14.49 -12.69
N GLU A 192 3.75 14.59 -13.66
CA GLU A 192 4.43 15.77 -14.22
C GLU A 192 5.62 16.33 -13.42
N GLY A 193 6.81 15.72 -13.62
CA GLY A 193 8.10 16.42 -13.54
C GLY A 193 9.15 15.91 -12.55
N CYS A 194 8.77 15.14 -11.51
CA CYS A 194 9.69 14.83 -10.41
C CYS A 194 10.13 13.35 -10.27
N ALA A 195 9.45 12.40 -10.91
CA ALA A 195 9.84 11.00 -10.88
C ALA A 195 10.36 10.56 -12.25
N PRO A 196 11.53 9.90 -12.34
CA PRO A 196 11.98 9.22 -13.53
C PRO A 196 10.87 8.31 -14.06
N LYS A 197 10.50 8.48 -15.34
CA LYS A 197 9.45 7.69 -16.00
C LYS A 197 9.73 6.17 -15.96
N ASN A 198 10.96 5.79 -15.67
CA ASN A 198 11.47 4.42 -15.70
C ASN A 198 11.49 3.70 -14.33
N TRP A 199 11.04 4.28 -13.21
CA TRP A 199 11.07 3.54 -11.94
C TRP A 199 10.21 2.27 -11.91
N LEU A 200 9.22 2.19 -12.80
CA LEU A 200 8.44 0.97 -12.98
C LEU A 200 9.04 0.02 -14.03
N GLU A 201 10.05 0.44 -14.80
CA GLU A 201 10.78 -0.46 -15.69
C GLU A 201 11.48 -1.52 -14.82
N GLY A 202 11.23 -2.79 -15.11
CA GLY A 202 11.71 -3.91 -14.29
C GLY A 202 10.82 -4.28 -13.10
N THR A 203 9.68 -3.61 -12.88
CA THR A 203 8.74 -3.92 -11.78
C THR A 203 7.50 -4.72 -12.24
N ALA A 204 7.73 -5.75 -13.06
CA ALA A 204 6.65 -6.50 -13.70
C ALA A 204 5.76 -7.22 -12.69
N ASN A 205 6.34 -7.78 -11.63
CA ASN A 205 5.56 -8.50 -10.60
C ASN A 205 4.75 -7.54 -9.74
N LEU A 206 5.33 -6.40 -9.34
CA LEU A 206 4.62 -5.34 -8.63
C LEU A 206 3.43 -4.84 -9.43
N ARG A 207 3.60 -4.58 -10.73
CA ARG A 207 2.51 -4.13 -11.58
C ARG A 207 1.40 -5.18 -11.67
N LYS A 208 1.76 -6.44 -11.91
CA LYS A 208 0.81 -7.57 -11.95
C LYS A 208 0.04 -7.69 -10.63
N ALA A 209 0.73 -7.60 -9.49
CA ALA A 209 0.11 -7.72 -8.18
C ALA A 209 -0.80 -6.53 -7.84
N TYR A 210 -0.42 -5.32 -8.24
CA TYR A 210 -1.27 -4.13 -8.11
C TYR A 210 -2.53 -4.23 -8.99
N ASP A 211 -2.41 -4.67 -10.23
CA ASP A 211 -3.57 -4.86 -11.11
C ASP A 211 -4.52 -5.94 -10.57
N ALA A 212 -3.99 -7.04 -10.01
CA ALA A 212 -4.78 -8.04 -9.30
C ALA A 212 -5.50 -7.45 -8.06
N PHE A 213 -4.80 -6.65 -7.25
CA PHE A 213 -5.40 -5.94 -6.11
C PHE A 213 -6.55 -5.02 -6.55
N ARG A 214 -6.38 -4.29 -7.66
CA ARG A 214 -7.42 -3.41 -8.21
C ARG A 214 -8.63 -4.20 -8.69
N GLU A 215 -8.39 -5.33 -9.35
CA GLU A 215 -9.46 -6.22 -9.76
C GLU A 215 -10.21 -6.76 -8.54
N GLU A 216 -9.52 -7.17 -7.49
CA GLU A 216 -10.16 -7.71 -6.28
C GLU A 216 -10.93 -6.67 -5.49
N THR A 217 -10.41 -5.44 -5.36
CA THR A 217 -10.98 -4.40 -4.47
C THR A 217 -11.89 -3.41 -5.19
N GLY A 218 -11.78 -3.33 -6.51
CA GLY A 218 -12.41 -2.29 -7.34
C GLY A 218 -11.72 -0.93 -7.26
N THR A 219 -10.61 -0.84 -6.52
CA THR A 219 -9.82 0.40 -6.38
C THR A 219 -9.35 0.88 -7.75
N GLN A 220 -9.59 2.15 -8.06
CA GLN A 220 -9.14 2.81 -9.27
C GLN A 220 -7.85 3.59 -9.01
N ARG A 221 -7.11 3.88 -10.08
CA ARG A 221 -5.89 4.67 -10.02
C ARG A 221 -6.19 6.08 -9.49
N MET A 222 -5.38 6.58 -8.55
CA MET A 222 -5.73 7.77 -7.75
C MET A 222 -5.82 9.07 -8.58
N ILE A 223 -4.86 9.29 -9.47
CA ILE A 223 -4.77 10.50 -10.32
C ILE A 223 -4.64 10.08 -11.78
N SER A 224 -5.40 9.07 -12.17
CA SER A 224 -5.36 8.68 -13.57
C SER A 224 -6.22 9.65 -14.38
N THR A 225 -5.55 10.54 -15.10
CA THR A 225 -6.12 11.15 -16.32
C THR A 225 -6.25 10.11 -17.43
N MET A 226 -6.12 8.80 -17.16
CA MET A 226 -6.14 7.74 -18.16
C MET A 226 -7.43 6.93 -18.06
N CYS A 227 -7.82 6.33 -19.16
CA CYS A 227 -8.98 5.47 -19.25
C CYS A 227 -8.71 4.13 -18.55
N SER A 228 -9.64 3.68 -17.70
CA SER A 228 -9.54 2.39 -16.99
C SER A 228 -9.48 1.17 -17.92
N VAL A 229 -9.82 1.32 -19.20
CA VAL A 229 -9.84 0.23 -20.20
C VAL A 229 -8.66 0.29 -21.17
N CYS A 230 -8.45 1.45 -21.79
CA CYS A 230 -7.47 1.58 -22.89
C CYS A 230 -6.26 2.44 -22.56
N ASP A 231 -6.12 2.91 -21.31
CA ASP A 231 -5.00 3.73 -20.83
C ASP A 231 -4.77 5.06 -21.59
N LYS A 232 -5.65 5.44 -22.53
CA LYS A 232 -5.60 6.76 -23.19
C LYS A 232 -5.94 7.87 -22.20
N THR A 233 -5.31 9.04 -22.38
CA THR A 233 -5.68 10.21 -21.59
C THR A 233 -7.13 10.61 -21.85
N VAL A 234 -7.85 10.96 -20.80
CA VAL A 234 -9.27 11.29 -20.79
C VAL A 234 -9.43 12.70 -20.28
N LYS A 235 -10.36 13.44 -20.88
CA LYS A 235 -10.65 14.79 -20.39
C LYS A 235 -11.43 14.71 -19.08
N LEU A 236 -12.62 14.11 -18.98
CA LEU A 236 -13.39 14.20 -17.71
C LEU A 236 -14.42 13.10 -17.38
N LYS A 237 -14.70 12.10 -18.24
CA LYS A 237 -15.83 11.19 -17.97
C LYS A 237 -15.50 10.18 -16.85
N ARG A 238 -16.07 10.40 -15.68
CA ARG A 238 -16.13 9.44 -14.57
C ARG A 238 -17.41 8.61 -14.70
N CYS A 239 -17.46 7.44 -14.07
CA CYS A 239 -18.73 6.72 -13.88
C CYS A 239 -19.79 7.66 -13.28
N GLY A 240 -21.05 7.59 -13.72
CA GLY A 240 -22.13 8.43 -13.18
C GLY A 240 -22.70 7.93 -11.85
N GLY A 241 -22.45 6.68 -11.47
CA GLY A 241 -23.09 6.04 -10.31
C GLY A 241 -22.54 6.47 -8.95
N HIS A 242 -23.17 5.92 -7.91
CA HIS A 242 -22.92 6.16 -6.49
C HIS A 242 -21.73 5.37 -5.91
N CYS A 243 -20.79 4.89 -6.76
CA CYS A 243 -19.59 4.25 -6.25
C CYS A 243 -18.72 5.25 -5.47
N PRO A 244 -18.00 4.78 -4.42
CA PRO A 244 -17.01 5.60 -3.72
C PRO A 244 -15.98 6.19 -4.69
N GLN A 245 -15.46 7.37 -4.36
CA GLN A 245 -14.57 8.13 -5.23
C GLN A 245 -13.31 7.34 -5.61
N GLU A 246 -12.79 6.52 -4.69
CA GLU A 246 -11.65 5.61 -4.90
C GLU A 246 -11.95 4.44 -5.83
N LYS A 247 -13.23 4.12 -6.05
CA LYS A 247 -13.68 3.04 -6.95
C LYS A 247 -14.27 3.57 -8.26
N LYS A 248 -14.25 4.89 -8.48
CA LYS A 248 -14.94 5.56 -9.58
C LYS A 248 -14.04 5.62 -10.84
N PRO A 249 -14.22 4.72 -11.83
CA PRO A 249 -13.37 4.63 -13.00
C PRO A 249 -13.57 5.84 -13.90
N ARG A 250 -12.58 6.05 -14.76
CA ARG A 250 -12.57 7.10 -15.78
C ARG A 250 -12.50 6.47 -17.15
N TYR A 251 -13.26 7.01 -18.10
CA TYR A 251 -13.37 6.46 -19.45
C TYR A 251 -13.10 7.53 -20.50
N CYS A 252 -12.46 7.15 -21.60
CA CYS A 252 -12.30 8.06 -22.75
C CYS A 252 -13.62 8.27 -23.51
N GLY A 253 -14.60 7.37 -23.33
CA GLY A 253 -15.90 7.43 -23.98
C GLY A 253 -16.83 6.31 -23.54
N HIS A 254 -18.06 6.32 -24.09
CA HIS A 254 -19.12 5.37 -23.74
C HIS A 254 -18.76 3.92 -24.08
N ALA A 255 -18.02 3.69 -25.18
CA ALA A 255 -17.57 2.35 -25.56
C ALA A 255 -16.70 1.68 -24.48
N CYS A 256 -15.72 2.40 -23.91
CA CYS A 256 -14.90 1.90 -22.81
C CYS A 256 -15.72 1.73 -21.52
N GLN A 257 -16.67 2.63 -21.24
CA GLN A 257 -17.57 2.47 -20.11
C GLN A 257 -18.41 1.19 -20.22
N LYS A 258 -19.00 0.93 -21.40
CA LYS A 258 -19.81 -0.27 -21.65
C LYS A 258 -18.96 -1.55 -21.55
N ALA A 259 -17.72 -1.52 -22.04
CA ALA A 259 -16.79 -2.64 -21.96
C ALA A 259 -16.38 -2.97 -20.52
N ASP A 260 -16.15 -1.96 -19.67
CA ASP A 260 -15.78 -2.16 -18.25
C ASP A 260 -16.99 -2.42 -17.34
N TRP A 261 -18.21 -2.07 -17.80
CA TRP A 261 -19.42 -2.12 -16.97
C TRP A 261 -19.67 -3.48 -16.29
N PRO A 262 -19.51 -4.65 -16.95
CA PRO A 262 -19.67 -5.94 -16.29
C PRO A 262 -18.73 -6.13 -15.08
N LYS A 263 -17.52 -5.57 -15.14
CA LYS A 263 -16.52 -5.61 -14.07
C LYS A 263 -16.79 -4.54 -13.01
N HIS A 264 -17.14 -3.32 -13.42
CA HIS A 264 -17.35 -2.19 -12.52
C HIS A 264 -18.66 -2.27 -11.73
N ARG A 265 -19.74 -2.81 -12.32
CA ARG A 265 -21.09 -2.84 -11.70
C ARG A 265 -21.11 -3.50 -10.31
N ARG A 266 -20.21 -4.45 -10.02
CA ARG A 266 -20.10 -5.09 -8.70
C ARG A 266 -19.71 -4.10 -7.59
N TRP A 267 -19.02 -3.02 -7.96
CA TRP A 267 -18.58 -1.93 -7.07
C TRP A 267 -19.48 -0.70 -7.16
N CYS A 268 -20.20 -0.55 -8.27
CA CYS A 268 -21.14 0.54 -8.52
C CYS A 268 -22.55 0.22 -8.00
N LYS A 269 -22.64 -0.23 -6.75
CA LYS A 269 -23.94 -0.47 -6.11
C LYS A 269 -24.47 0.82 -5.51
N PRO A 270 -25.76 1.15 -5.70
CA PRO A 270 -26.40 2.16 -4.88
C PRO A 270 -26.28 1.74 -3.40
N GLU A 271 -26.06 2.69 -2.51
CA GLU A 271 -26.02 2.40 -1.08
C GLU A 271 -27.36 1.75 -0.72
N LYS A 272 -27.33 0.58 -0.07
CA LYS A 272 -28.52 -0.21 0.38
C LYS A 272 -29.45 0.53 1.38
N GLY A 273 -29.36 1.85 1.46
CA GLY A 273 -30.14 2.72 2.33
C GLY A 273 -30.70 3.96 1.64
N SER A 274 -30.52 4.15 0.33
CA SER A 274 -31.43 5.02 -0.42
C SER A 274 -32.72 4.21 -0.62
N VAL A 275 -33.56 4.23 0.41
CA VAL A 275 -34.94 3.79 0.37
C VAL A 275 -35.67 4.71 -0.61
N ASP A 276 -35.57 4.41 -1.89
CA ASP A 276 -36.56 4.80 -2.88
C ASP A 276 -36.85 3.53 -3.67
N SER A 277 -37.95 2.90 -3.24
CA SER A 277 -38.77 1.92 -3.95
C SER A 277 -38.04 0.80 -4.71
N ASP A 278 -38.12 -0.41 -4.14
CA ASP A 278 -38.20 -1.67 -4.91
C ASP A 278 -39.49 -1.72 -5.78
N GLU A 279 -39.84 -0.62 -6.45
CA GLU A 279 -40.71 -0.69 -7.61
C GLU A 279 -39.86 -1.27 -8.75
N GLU A 280 -39.87 -2.60 -8.78
CA GLU A 280 -40.05 -3.34 -10.02
C GLU A 280 -39.09 -2.90 -11.12
N TRP A 281 -37.81 -3.28 -10.98
CA TRP A 281 -36.96 -3.42 -12.15
C TRP A 281 -37.62 -4.43 -13.09
N THR A 282 -38.32 -3.89 -14.07
CA THR A 282 -38.90 -4.62 -15.19
C THR A 282 -37.87 -5.59 -15.74
N THR A 283 -38.29 -6.84 -15.85
CA THR A 283 -37.56 -7.89 -16.53
C THR A 283 -37.17 -7.41 -17.92
N ASP A 284 -36.02 -7.88 -18.43
CA ASP A 284 -35.39 -7.59 -19.73
C ASP A 284 -36.30 -7.77 -21.00
N SER A 285 -37.61 -7.97 -20.85
CA SER A 285 -38.60 -8.12 -21.93
C SER A 285 -39.06 -6.80 -22.58
N GLU A 286 -38.75 -5.63 -22.03
CA GLU A 286 -39.18 -4.33 -22.61
C GLU A 286 -38.02 -3.51 -23.22
N ARG A 287 -36.85 -4.11 -23.44
CA ARG A 287 -35.70 -3.45 -24.06
C ARG A 287 -35.59 -3.63 -25.58
N GLU A 288 -36.58 -4.27 -26.19
CA GLU A 288 -36.77 -4.35 -27.63
C GLU A 288 -37.85 -3.36 -28.04
N ASP A 289 -37.49 -2.09 -28.19
CA ASP A 289 -38.21 -1.09 -29.03
C ASP A 289 -37.41 0.22 -29.00
N TRP A 290 -36.18 0.16 -29.49
CA TRP A 290 -35.55 1.36 -30.07
C TRP A 290 -35.60 1.17 -31.57
N GLU A 291 -36.80 1.37 -32.13
CA GLU A 291 -36.99 1.49 -33.56
C GLU A 291 -36.06 2.60 -34.08
N TYR A 292 -35.21 2.14 -34.98
CA TYR A 292 -34.35 2.90 -35.84
C TYR A 292 -35.23 3.82 -36.69
N SER A 293 -35.45 5.06 -36.25
CA SER A 293 -35.92 6.12 -37.15
C SER A 293 -34.77 6.50 -38.07
N SER A 294 -34.63 5.73 -39.15
CA SER A 294 -33.96 6.16 -40.37
C SER A 294 -34.74 7.33 -40.96
N GLY A 295 -34.42 8.53 -40.50
CA GLY A 295 -34.76 9.76 -41.20
C GLY A 295 -33.83 9.95 -42.39
N ASP A 296 -34.05 9.15 -43.44
CA ASP A 296 -33.74 9.55 -44.81
C ASP A 296 -35.06 10.05 -45.40
N GLU A 297 -35.20 11.35 -45.63
CA GLU A 297 -36.05 11.89 -46.70
C GLU A 297 -35.70 13.38 -46.96
N LEU A 298 -35.02 13.55 -48.11
CA LEU A 298 -34.98 14.70 -49.05
C LEU A 298 -34.50 16.08 -48.58
#